data_AF-D8Q1X2-F1
#
_entry.id   AF-D8Q1X2-F1
#
_cell.length_a   1.000
_cell.length_b   1.000
_cell.length_c   1.000
_cell.angle_alpha   90.00
_cell.angle_beta   90.00
_cell.angle_gamma   90.00
#
_symmetry.space_group_name_H-M   'P 1'
#
loop_
_entity.id
_entity.type
_entity.pdbx_description
1 polymer ?
#
loop_
_entity_poly.entity_id
_entity_poly.type
_entity_poly.pdbx_seq_one_letter_code
_entity_poly.pdbx_strand_id
1 'polypeptide(L)'
;KRKWDQPAEEETASKVAKTDDNKTASEAAAAAAAIAAKIAAQFAGGGASGLLGPKDPHDGEFAKDIDINDVRNRYVLTKGTTQQQIHEETGASITTKGVWYPDRSKATDRDPPLYLHVTANTEETLKKAVDKINDLINTDLGPLVEDKKDRVRERRKWPEVKLPVNLEPLRNFNVRAKVVGPQGVFVKYIQQETGTRVQIKGLGSGFVEQETGRESDEPLHIHITGPEQGQIERAQTLAEDLLLVVRQEYAKAQAILQQQSMGMHYGGYDPNAMAMGGYMPQQTAGAVPPQPSEQPPPAPGGALDANGHDAFTAYWAAYGYDVNSQQFKDWAASLQQQQA
;
A
#
# COMPACT_ATOMS: atom_id res chain seq x y z
N LYS A 1 56.09 -17.98 -29.70
CA LYS A 1 56.47 -19.42 -29.90
C LYS A 1 56.20 -20.13 -28.58
N ARG A 2 55.58 -21.32 -28.42
CA ARG A 2 54.92 -22.40 -29.23
C ARG A 2 54.14 -23.28 -28.19
N LYS A 3 53.16 -24.16 -28.44
CA LYS A 3 52.20 -24.55 -29.52
C LYS A 3 50.97 -25.13 -28.72
N TRP A 4 49.69 -24.97 -29.11
CA TRP A 4 48.83 -26.04 -29.69
C TRP A 4 49.41 -27.48 -29.54
N ASP A 5 48.69 -28.57 -29.22
CA ASP A 5 47.46 -29.06 -29.90
C ASP A 5 47.00 -30.43 -29.29
N GLN A 6 45.67 -30.65 -29.20
CA GLN A 6 44.91 -31.92 -29.46
C GLN A 6 45.27 -33.27 -28.76
N PRO A 7 44.35 -34.28 -28.69
CA PRO A 7 43.47 -34.81 -29.77
C PRO A 7 41.97 -34.95 -29.44
N ALA A 8 41.22 -35.45 -30.43
CA ALA A 8 39.78 -35.70 -30.44
C ALA A 8 39.44 -37.21 -30.30
N GLU A 9 38.17 -37.52 -30.00
CA GLU A 9 37.57 -38.86 -30.13
C GLU A 9 36.18 -38.78 -30.81
N GLU A 10 35.69 -39.93 -31.27
CA GLU A 10 34.80 -40.08 -32.44
C GLU A 10 33.28 -40.15 -32.13
N GLU A 11 32.46 -39.85 -33.15
CA GLU A 11 31.05 -40.25 -33.20
C GLU A 11 30.90 -41.77 -33.38
N THR A 12 29.79 -42.33 -32.91
CA THR A 12 29.19 -43.52 -33.54
C THR A 12 27.79 -43.18 -34.06
N ALA A 13 27.55 -43.46 -35.33
CA ALA A 13 26.39 -42.98 -36.07
C ALA A 13 25.13 -43.85 -35.86
N SER A 14 23.95 -43.23 -36.03
CA SER A 14 22.70 -43.93 -36.33
C SER A 14 21.93 -43.19 -37.41
N LYS A 15 21.38 -43.95 -38.36
CA LYS A 15 21.10 -43.53 -39.74
C LYS A 15 19.60 -43.35 -39.99
N VAL A 16 19.17 -42.16 -40.40
CA VAL A 16 17.83 -41.89 -40.96
C VAL A 16 17.96 -41.10 -42.28
N ALA A 17 17.02 -41.29 -43.20
CA ALA A 17 17.16 -40.98 -44.62
C ALA A 17 17.02 -39.50 -45.00
N LYS A 18 17.65 -39.12 -46.13
CA LYS A 18 17.44 -37.84 -46.82
C LYS A 18 16.24 -37.91 -47.77
N THR A 19 15.26 -37.03 -47.59
CA THR A 19 14.26 -36.66 -48.62
C THR A 19 13.76 -35.22 -48.37
N ASP A 20 13.89 -34.37 -49.40
CA ASP A 20 13.02 -33.21 -49.70
C ASP A 20 13.11 -31.85 -48.97
N ASP A 21 14.25 -31.45 -48.42
CA ASP A 21 14.46 -30.02 -48.00
C ASP A 21 14.61 -29.01 -49.16
N ASN A 22 14.95 -29.46 -50.37
CA ASN A 22 15.31 -28.55 -51.47
C ASN A 22 14.08 -27.92 -52.17
N LYS A 23 12.89 -28.49 -51.96
CA LYS A 23 11.64 -28.04 -52.58
C LYS A 23 11.01 -26.87 -51.81
N THR A 24 11.02 -26.94 -50.48
CA THR A 24 10.58 -25.86 -49.58
C THR A 24 11.50 -24.64 -49.64
N ALA A 25 12.83 -24.84 -49.76
CA ALA A 25 13.79 -23.73 -49.88
C ALA A 25 13.59 -22.93 -51.19
N SER A 26 13.26 -23.60 -52.31
CA SER A 26 13.01 -22.94 -53.60
C SER A 26 11.65 -22.23 -53.65
N GLU A 27 10.60 -22.79 -53.04
CA GLU A 27 9.31 -22.10 -52.88
C GLU A 27 9.43 -20.88 -51.95
N ALA A 28 10.17 -20.99 -50.83
CA ALA A 28 10.43 -19.86 -49.93
C ALA A 28 11.23 -18.74 -50.62
N ALA A 29 12.25 -19.10 -51.42
CA ALA A 29 13.03 -18.13 -52.20
C ALA A 29 12.18 -17.46 -53.30
N ALA A 30 11.30 -18.21 -53.97
CA ALA A 30 10.38 -17.67 -54.97
C ALA A 30 9.32 -16.73 -54.35
N ALA A 31 8.78 -17.08 -53.17
CA ALA A 31 7.87 -16.23 -52.41
C ALA A 31 8.57 -14.93 -51.95
N ALA A 32 9.80 -15.03 -51.42
CA ALA A 32 10.60 -13.87 -51.05
C ALA A 32 10.92 -12.98 -52.26
N ALA A 33 11.25 -13.56 -53.42
CA ALA A 33 11.47 -12.82 -54.66
C ALA A 33 10.20 -12.14 -55.18
N ALA A 34 9.03 -12.78 -55.08
CA ALA A 34 7.75 -12.18 -55.45
C ALA A 34 7.36 -11.02 -54.53
N ILE A 35 7.61 -11.14 -53.21
CA ILE A 35 7.40 -10.06 -52.24
C ILE A 35 8.39 -8.91 -52.51
N ALA A 36 9.67 -9.22 -52.74
CA ALA A 36 10.69 -8.23 -53.08
C ALA A 36 10.38 -7.50 -54.39
N ALA A 37 9.88 -8.20 -55.42
CA ALA A 37 9.45 -7.61 -56.68
C ALA A 37 8.20 -6.70 -56.49
N LYS A 38 7.26 -7.11 -55.63
CA LYS A 38 6.07 -6.31 -55.30
C LYS A 38 6.44 -5.04 -54.52
N ILE A 39 7.39 -5.14 -53.60
CA ILE A 39 7.98 -4.00 -52.87
C ILE A 39 8.75 -3.09 -53.84
N ALA A 40 9.60 -3.65 -54.70
CA ALA A 40 10.35 -2.87 -55.70
C ALA A 40 9.42 -2.13 -56.68
N ALA A 41 8.32 -2.75 -57.12
CA ALA A 41 7.29 -2.10 -57.93
C ALA A 41 6.59 -0.96 -57.17
N GLN A 42 6.41 -1.09 -55.86
CA GLN A 42 5.83 -0.04 -55.00
C GLN A 42 6.78 1.14 -54.76
N PHE A 43 8.11 0.95 -54.88
CA PHE A 43 9.11 2.01 -54.75
C PHE A 43 9.65 2.57 -56.09
N ALA A 44 9.42 1.88 -57.22
CA ALA A 44 9.87 2.32 -58.55
C ALA A 44 9.02 3.44 -59.19
N GLY A 45 7.90 3.83 -58.59
CA GLY A 45 6.95 4.82 -59.12
C GLY A 45 7.40 6.29 -59.11
N GLY A 46 8.67 6.58 -58.79
CA GLY A 46 9.19 7.94 -58.68
C GLY A 46 10.06 8.37 -59.87
N GLY A 47 9.45 8.73 -61.00
CA GLY A 47 10.21 9.03 -62.23
C GLY A 47 9.47 9.80 -63.33
N ALA A 48 9.16 11.08 -63.08
CA ALA A 48 8.92 12.17 -64.05
C ALA A 48 8.28 11.87 -65.44
N SER A 49 7.00 12.21 -65.60
CA SER A 49 6.56 13.37 -66.40
C SER A 49 5.06 13.64 -66.19
N GLY A 50 4.54 14.77 -66.70
CA GLY A 50 3.19 15.27 -66.41
C GLY A 50 2.02 14.49 -67.05
N LEU A 51 0.80 14.97 -66.73
CA LEU A 51 -0.55 14.41 -66.94
C LEU A 51 -1.00 13.41 -65.86
N LEU A 52 -1.81 13.93 -64.93
CA LEU A 52 -2.92 13.25 -64.23
C LEU A 52 -2.70 11.76 -63.90
N GLY A 53 -1.87 11.51 -62.89
CA GLY A 53 -1.70 10.18 -62.31
C GLY A 53 -2.96 9.67 -61.59
N PRO A 54 -3.06 8.36 -61.30
CA PRO A 54 -4.24 7.78 -60.67
C PRO A 54 -4.50 8.38 -59.29
N LYS A 55 -5.75 8.79 -59.07
CA LYS A 55 -6.24 9.32 -57.79
C LYS A 55 -5.98 8.30 -56.68
N ASP A 56 -5.33 8.74 -55.60
CA ASP A 56 -4.98 7.89 -54.45
C ASP A 56 -6.25 7.21 -53.89
N PRO A 57 -6.23 5.94 -53.45
CA PRO A 57 -7.44 5.26 -52.92
C PRO A 57 -8.05 5.92 -51.68
N HIS A 58 -7.30 6.84 -51.05
CA HIS A 58 -7.71 7.65 -49.90
C HIS A 58 -8.00 9.11 -50.26
N ASP A 59 -7.85 9.51 -51.52
CA ASP A 59 -8.14 10.85 -51.99
C ASP A 59 -9.65 10.98 -52.22
N GLY A 60 -10.36 11.41 -51.18
CA GLY A 60 -11.78 11.77 -51.27
C GLY A 60 -12.02 12.88 -52.30
N GLU A 61 -13.28 13.16 -52.61
CA GLU A 61 -13.61 14.26 -53.52
C GLU A 61 -13.21 15.62 -52.92
N PHE A 62 -13.23 15.74 -51.59
CA PHE A 62 -12.84 16.93 -50.84
C PHE A 62 -11.69 16.58 -49.89
N ALA A 63 -10.64 17.41 -49.88
CA ALA A 63 -9.47 17.25 -49.02
C ALA A 63 -9.07 18.56 -48.34
N LYS A 64 -8.54 18.48 -47.12
CA LYS A 64 -7.96 19.62 -46.39
C LYS A 64 -6.82 19.17 -45.47
N ASP A 65 -5.73 19.92 -45.50
CA ASP A 65 -4.61 19.75 -44.59
C ASP A 65 -4.76 20.66 -43.36
N ILE A 66 -4.49 20.11 -42.18
CA ILE A 66 -4.54 20.80 -40.88
C ILE A 66 -3.17 20.67 -40.23
N ASP A 67 -2.44 21.78 -40.15
CA ASP A 67 -1.16 21.87 -39.45
C ASP A 67 -1.34 21.61 -37.94
N ILE A 68 -0.57 20.65 -37.42
CA ILE A 68 -0.57 20.27 -36.00
C ILE A 68 0.83 20.28 -35.38
N ASN A 69 1.83 20.88 -36.06
CA ASN A 69 3.22 20.86 -35.58
C ASN A 69 3.38 21.55 -34.23
N ASP A 70 2.76 22.72 -34.11
CA ASP A 70 2.86 23.63 -32.98
C ASP A 70 1.73 23.41 -31.94
N VAL A 71 0.84 22.43 -32.20
CA VAL A 71 -0.32 22.13 -31.35
C VAL A 71 0.10 21.39 -30.07
N ARG A 72 -0.35 21.90 -28.91
CA ARG A 72 -0.05 21.36 -27.57
C ARG A 72 -0.36 19.86 -27.47
N ASN A 73 -1.51 19.44 -27.98
CA ASN A 73 -2.01 18.07 -27.90
C ASN A 73 -1.84 17.26 -29.19
N ARG A 74 -0.85 17.61 -30.04
CA ARG A 74 -0.55 16.88 -31.30
C ARG A 74 -0.48 15.36 -31.14
N TYR A 75 0.03 14.89 -29.98
CA TYR A 75 0.15 13.46 -29.64
C TYR A 75 -1.19 12.75 -29.41
N VAL A 76 -2.30 13.48 -29.24
CA VAL A 76 -3.67 12.94 -29.22
C VAL A 76 -4.19 12.84 -30.66
N LEU A 77 -3.98 13.89 -31.44
CA LEU A 77 -4.42 14.01 -32.84
C LEU A 77 -3.74 13.00 -33.79
N THR A 78 -2.52 12.56 -33.47
CA THR A 78 -1.78 11.54 -34.25
C THR A 78 -2.03 10.10 -33.81
N LYS A 79 -2.83 9.85 -32.76
CA LYS A 79 -3.19 8.49 -32.34
C LYS A 79 -4.23 7.89 -33.27
N GLY A 80 -3.95 6.69 -33.76
CA GLY A 80 -4.90 5.91 -34.57
C GLY A 80 -6.26 5.72 -33.90
N THR A 81 -6.33 5.59 -32.57
CA THR A 81 -7.61 5.51 -31.83
C THR A 81 -8.45 6.79 -31.96
N THR A 82 -7.82 7.96 -31.91
CA THR A 82 -8.48 9.25 -32.04
C THR A 82 -8.90 9.49 -33.48
N GLN A 83 -8.04 9.12 -34.45
CA GLN A 83 -8.34 9.21 -35.88
C GLN A 83 -9.49 8.27 -36.27
N GLN A 84 -9.53 7.06 -35.71
CA GLN A 84 -10.65 6.13 -35.87
C GLN A 84 -11.95 6.68 -35.28
N GLN A 85 -11.92 7.28 -34.08
CA GLN A 85 -13.11 7.94 -33.51
C GLN A 85 -13.64 9.08 -34.38
N ILE A 86 -12.76 9.94 -34.89
CA ILE A 86 -13.16 11.02 -35.81
C ILE A 86 -13.73 10.44 -37.11
N HIS A 87 -13.16 9.35 -37.63
CA HIS A 87 -13.67 8.66 -38.81
C HIS A 87 -15.07 8.06 -38.57
N GLU A 88 -15.27 7.37 -37.44
CA GLU A 88 -16.55 6.75 -37.06
C GLU A 88 -17.65 7.80 -36.82
N GLU A 89 -17.32 8.96 -36.24
CA GLU A 89 -18.28 10.05 -36.01
C GLU A 89 -18.60 10.89 -37.25
N THR A 90 -17.63 11.10 -38.15
CA THR A 90 -17.75 12.10 -39.24
C THR A 90 -17.75 11.52 -40.65
N GLY A 91 -17.34 10.26 -40.83
CA GLY A 91 -17.19 9.58 -42.11
C GLY A 91 -15.97 10.02 -42.95
N ALA A 92 -15.19 11.00 -42.50
CA ALA A 92 -13.97 11.43 -43.17
C ALA A 92 -12.79 10.49 -42.87
N SER A 93 -11.85 10.34 -43.80
CA SER A 93 -10.57 9.66 -43.57
C SER A 93 -9.53 10.66 -43.06
N ILE A 94 -8.72 10.25 -42.08
CA ILE A 94 -7.69 11.10 -41.46
C ILE A 94 -6.35 10.37 -41.53
N THR A 95 -5.34 11.00 -42.13
CA THR A 95 -3.98 10.46 -42.25
C THR A 95 -2.96 11.46 -41.71
N THR A 96 -2.07 11.03 -40.81
CA THR A 96 -0.92 11.84 -40.39
C THR A 96 0.12 11.92 -41.52
N LYS A 97 0.58 13.12 -41.88
CA LYS A 97 1.64 13.36 -42.87
C LYS A 97 2.65 14.40 -42.34
N GLY A 98 3.82 14.48 -42.99
CA GLY A 98 4.91 15.38 -42.61
C GLY A 98 5.71 14.93 -41.38
N VAL A 99 6.72 15.73 -41.01
CA VAL A 99 7.65 15.48 -39.91
C VAL A 99 7.46 16.52 -38.81
N TRP A 100 7.53 16.08 -37.55
CA TRP A 100 7.45 17.01 -36.42
C TRP A 100 8.79 17.72 -36.19
N TYR A 101 8.76 19.06 -36.19
CA TYR A 101 9.91 19.89 -35.88
C TYR A 101 9.67 20.66 -34.56
N PRO A 102 10.60 20.57 -33.57
CA PRO A 102 10.58 21.43 -32.39
C PRO A 102 10.71 22.92 -32.70
N ASP A 103 11.29 23.22 -33.87
CA ASP A 103 11.50 24.55 -34.41
C ASP A 103 11.03 24.51 -35.87
N ARG A 104 9.85 25.08 -36.11
CA ARG A 104 9.13 25.09 -37.39
C ARG A 104 9.97 25.62 -38.55
N SER A 105 10.95 26.50 -38.29
CA SER A 105 11.80 27.11 -39.33
C SER A 105 12.66 26.11 -40.11
N LYS A 106 12.76 24.85 -39.63
CA LYS A 106 13.52 23.76 -40.24
C LYS A 106 12.74 22.94 -41.26
N ALA A 107 11.42 23.12 -41.34
CA ALA A 107 10.60 22.44 -42.33
C ALA A 107 10.85 22.99 -43.75
N THR A 108 10.66 22.15 -44.77
CA THR A 108 10.87 22.52 -46.18
C THR A 108 9.77 21.96 -47.07
N ASP A 109 9.63 22.42 -48.31
CA ASP A 109 8.63 21.88 -49.25
C ASP A 109 8.81 20.37 -49.54
N ARG A 110 10.03 19.85 -49.35
CA ARG A 110 10.35 18.41 -49.49
C ARG A 110 10.12 17.59 -48.22
N ASP A 111 10.11 18.26 -47.07
CA ASP A 111 9.94 17.65 -45.75
C ASP A 111 9.03 18.57 -44.92
N PRO A 112 7.71 18.53 -45.18
CA PRO A 112 6.75 19.49 -44.61
C PRO A 112 6.55 19.26 -43.11
N PRO A 113 6.15 20.29 -42.35
CA PRO A 113 5.90 20.16 -40.92
C PRO A 113 4.71 19.22 -40.66
N LEU A 114 4.58 18.69 -39.45
CA LEU A 114 3.53 17.70 -39.12
C LEU A 114 2.11 18.25 -39.35
N TYR A 115 1.32 17.58 -40.20
CA TYR A 115 -0.07 17.90 -40.46
C TYR A 115 -0.99 16.65 -40.49
N LEU A 116 -2.28 16.86 -40.30
CA LEU A 116 -3.32 15.89 -40.62
C LEU A 116 -3.87 16.17 -42.02
N HIS A 117 -3.86 15.17 -42.86
CA HIS A 117 -4.54 15.17 -44.15
C HIS A 117 -5.93 14.57 -43.96
N VAL A 118 -6.98 15.37 -44.14
CA VAL A 118 -8.37 14.96 -43.97
C VAL A 118 -9.03 14.88 -45.34
N THR A 119 -9.62 13.74 -45.69
CA THR A 119 -10.32 13.54 -46.97
C THR A 119 -11.74 13.02 -46.74
N ALA A 120 -12.68 13.44 -47.57
CA ALA A 120 -14.08 13.04 -47.43
C ALA A 120 -14.83 13.05 -48.78
N ASN A 121 -15.99 12.40 -48.79
CA ASN A 121 -16.84 12.28 -49.99
C ASN A 121 -17.77 13.48 -50.19
N THR A 122 -17.96 14.32 -49.17
CA THR A 122 -18.76 15.55 -49.27
C THR A 122 -18.09 16.70 -48.52
N GLU A 123 -18.35 17.94 -48.94
CA GLU A 123 -17.88 19.13 -48.22
C GLU A 123 -18.42 19.19 -46.77
N GLU A 124 -19.64 18.71 -46.54
CA GLU A 124 -20.24 18.65 -45.20
C GLU A 124 -19.51 17.67 -44.27
N THR A 125 -19.12 16.48 -44.77
CA THR A 125 -18.34 15.50 -43.99
C THR A 125 -16.92 16.00 -43.72
N LEU A 126 -16.28 16.64 -44.70
CA LEU A 126 -14.99 17.31 -44.50
C LEU A 126 -15.10 18.41 -43.43
N LYS A 127 -16.13 19.26 -43.49
CA LYS A 127 -16.33 20.33 -42.51
C LYS A 127 -16.53 19.78 -41.09
N LYS A 128 -17.39 18.77 -40.92
CA LYS A 128 -17.60 18.09 -39.62
C LYS A 128 -16.30 17.53 -39.03
N ALA A 129 -15.46 16.91 -39.85
CA ALA A 129 -14.16 16.39 -39.44
C ALA A 129 -13.19 17.51 -39.03
N VAL A 130 -13.13 18.59 -39.81
CA VAL A 130 -12.31 19.77 -39.50
C VAL A 130 -12.75 20.43 -38.20
N ASP A 131 -14.05 20.61 -37.99
CA ASP A 131 -14.60 21.20 -36.78
C ASP A 131 -14.29 20.32 -35.54
N LYS A 132 -14.49 19.00 -35.64
CA LYS A 132 -14.12 18.04 -34.57
C LYS A 132 -12.61 18.03 -34.25
N ILE A 133 -11.75 18.16 -35.28
CA ILE A 133 -10.30 18.28 -35.09
C ILE A 133 -9.94 19.60 -34.40
N ASN A 134 -10.60 20.71 -34.76
CA ASN A 134 -10.42 21.99 -34.09
C ASN A 134 -10.88 21.96 -32.62
N ASP A 135 -11.99 21.31 -32.31
CA ASP A 135 -12.45 21.11 -30.92
C ASP A 135 -11.41 20.33 -30.09
N LEU A 136 -10.82 19.29 -30.69
CA LEU A 136 -9.72 18.56 -30.07
C LEU A 136 -8.48 19.46 -29.90
N ILE A 137 -8.04 20.19 -30.92
CA ILE A 137 -6.90 21.15 -30.84
C ILE A 137 -7.09 22.14 -29.67
N ASN A 138 -8.31 22.65 -29.49
CA ASN A 138 -8.66 23.63 -28.47
C ASN A 138 -9.09 23.04 -27.13
N THR A 139 -9.10 21.71 -26.97
CA THR A 139 -9.40 21.05 -25.70
C THR A 139 -8.36 21.44 -24.65
N ASP A 140 -8.80 21.97 -23.50
CA ASP A 140 -7.91 22.42 -22.43
C ASP A 140 -7.18 21.24 -21.76
N LEU A 141 -6.03 20.89 -22.33
CA LEU A 141 -4.98 20.23 -21.57
C LEU A 141 -4.36 21.29 -20.65
N GLY A 142 -4.66 21.17 -19.36
CA GLY A 142 -4.17 22.03 -18.28
C GLY A 142 -2.63 22.06 -18.14
N PRO A 143 -2.09 22.54 -17.01
CA PRO A 143 -0.67 22.83 -16.90
C PRO A 143 0.22 21.60 -17.20
N LEU A 144 1.02 21.70 -18.26
CA LEU A 144 2.00 20.70 -18.72
C LEU A 144 3.04 20.34 -17.64
N VAL A 145 3.25 21.23 -16.67
CA VAL A 145 4.01 20.99 -15.46
C VAL A 145 2.99 20.90 -14.32
N GLU A 146 2.51 19.70 -14.05
CA GLU A 146 1.94 19.40 -12.76
C GLU A 146 3.07 19.56 -11.73
N ASP A 147 2.97 20.59 -10.88
CA ASP A 147 3.89 20.73 -9.78
C ASP A 147 3.87 19.43 -8.96
N LYS A 148 5.02 18.78 -8.81
CA LYS A 148 5.15 17.46 -8.16
C LYS A 148 4.60 17.44 -6.73
N LYS A 149 4.39 18.63 -6.15
CA LYS A 149 3.76 18.93 -4.88
C LYS A 149 2.25 18.64 -4.86
N ASP A 150 1.54 18.85 -5.97
CA ASP A 150 0.08 18.71 -6.05
C ASP A 150 -0.35 17.26 -6.36
N ARG A 151 0.42 16.51 -7.18
CA ARG A 151 0.28 15.04 -7.26
C ARG A 151 0.42 14.32 -5.92
N VAL A 152 1.18 14.89 -4.97
CA VAL A 152 1.33 14.34 -3.61
C VAL A 152 0.13 14.68 -2.72
N ARG A 153 -0.51 15.84 -2.94
CA ARG A 153 -1.71 16.29 -2.23
C ARG A 153 -2.98 15.58 -2.67
N GLU A 154 -3.06 15.17 -3.94
CA GLU A 154 -4.19 14.41 -4.50
C GLU A 154 -4.05 12.88 -4.31
N ARG A 155 -3.12 12.42 -3.45
CA ARG A 155 -3.27 11.08 -2.86
C ARG A 155 -4.56 11.07 -2.04
N ARG A 156 -5.64 10.51 -2.61
CA ARG A 156 -6.94 10.29 -1.97
C ARG A 156 -6.74 10.00 -0.48
N LYS A 157 -7.18 10.92 0.37
CA LYS A 157 -7.10 10.75 1.83
C LYS A 157 -7.84 9.45 2.15
N TRP A 158 -7.15 8.51 2.78
CA TRP A 158 -7.79 7.26 3.19
C TRP A 158 -8.99 7.59 4.11
N PRO A 159 -10.14 6.91 3.95
CA PRO A 159 -11.25 7.06 4.88
C PRO A 159 -10.78 6.89 6.32
N GLU A 160 -11.38 7.68 7.21
CA GLU A 160 -10.97 7.82 8.61
C GLU A 160 -12.16 7.54 9.53
N VAL A 161 -11.94 6.78 10.60
CA VAL A 161 -12.90 6.61 11.68
C VAL A 161 -12.22 6.97 13.01
N LYS A 162 -12.95 7.67 13.88
CA LYS A 162 -12.51 8.07 15.22
C LYS A 162 -13.43 7.42 16.26
N LEU A 163 -12.88 6.55 17.09
CA LEU A 163 -13.62 5.88 18.18
C LEU A 163 -13.25 6.53 19.52
N PRO A 164 -14.15 7.31 20.15
CA PRO A 164 -13.85 8.04 21.37
C PRO A 164 -13.73 7.09 22.57
N VAL A 165 -12.64 7.22 23.33
CA VAL A 165 -12.39 6.36 24.49
C VAL A 165 -13.33 6.72 25.64
N ASN A 166 -13.62 8.01 25.87
CA ASN A 166 -14.55 8.49 26.90
C ASN A 166 -14.31 7.80 28.28
N LEU A 167 -13.07 7.91 28.78
CA LEU A 167 -12.66 7.46 30.11
C LEU A 167 -11.78 8.54 30.73
N GLU A 168 -12.09 8.96 31.96
CA GLU A 168 -11.29 9.94 32.69
C GLU A 168 -9.99 9.30 33.21
N PRO A 169 -8.84 10.00 33.22
CA PRO A 169 -7.62 9.46 33.83
C PRO A 169 -7.76 9.27 35.34
N LEU A 170 -7.53 8.05 35.86
CA LEU A 170 -7.42 7.81 37.30
C LEU A 170 -5.94 7.73 37.70
N ARG A 171 -5.63 8.13 38.95
CA ARG A 171 -4.25 8.15 39.49
C ARG A 171 -3.48 6.84 39.26
N ASN A 172 -4.17 5.70 39.37
CA ASN A 172 -3.58 4.36 39.24
C ASN A 172 -4.03 3.62 37.96
N PHE A 173 -4.70 4.29 37.01
CA PHE A 173 -5.17 3.68 35.76
C PHE A 173 -4.80 4.54 34.54
N ASN A 174 -3.73 4.14 33.85
CA ASN A 174 -3.31 4.78 32.61
C ASN A 174 -4.13 4.23 31.43
N VAL A 175 -5.21 4.94 31.09
CA VAL A 175 -6.14 4.59 29.99
C VAL A 175 -5.40 4.33 28.68
N ARG A 176 -4.50 5.24 28.28
CA ARG A 176 -3.66 5.08 27.07
C ARG A 176 -2.89 3.76 27.10
N ALA A 177 -2.19 3.45 28.19
CA ALA A 177 -1.40 2.21 28.28
C ALA A 177 -2.28 0.95 28.19
N LYS A 178 -3.51 0.98 28.74
CA LYS A 178 -4.46 -0.14 28.67
C LYS A 178 -5.03 -0.33 27.26
N VAL A 179 -5.26 0.73 26.48
CA VAL A 179 -5.69 0.63 25.06
C VAL A 179 -4.53 0.26 24.12
N VAL A 180 -3.32 0.79 24.34
CA VAL A 180 -2.13 0.41 23.54
C VAL A 180 -1.76 -1.06 23.76
N GLY A 181 -1.88 -1.53 25.01
CA GLY A 181 -1.42 -2.84 25.45
C GLY A 181 0.11 -2.90 25.65
N PRO A 182 0.63 -3.98 26.26
CA PRO A 182 2.07 -4.18 26.42
C PRO A 182 2.78 -4.08 25.06
N GLN A 183 3.82 -3.25 24.95
CA GLN A 183 4.58 -3.04 23.70
C GLN A 183 3.73 -2.68 22.45
N GLY A 184 2.51 -2.19 22.63
CA GLY A 184 1.59 -1.90 21.53
C GLY A 184 0.91 -3.12 20.93
N VAL A 185 0.90 -4.28 21.59
CA VAL A 185 0.38 -5.54 21.03
C VAL A 185 -1.07 -5.44 20.58
N PHE A 186 -1.96 -4.78 21.33
CA PHE A 186 -3.38 -4.68 20.92
C PHE A 186 -3.55 -3.85 19.65
N VAL A 187 -2.93 -2.67 19.60
CA VAL A 187 -2.97 -1.78 18.42
C VAL A 187 -2.23 -2.42 17.23
N LYS A 188 -1.16 -3.19 17.46
CA LYS A 188 -0.48 -3.97 16.40
C LYS A 188 -1.36 -5.11 15.86
N TYR A 189 -2.06 -5.83 16.74
CA TYR A 189 -2.96 -6.92 16.36
C TYR A 189 -4.07 -6.41 15.43
N ILE A 190 -4.77 -5.33 15.81
CA ILE A 190 -5.84 -4.75 14.97
C ILE A 190 -5.28 -4.32 13.60
N GLN A 191 -4.09 -3.69 13.55
CA GLN A 191 -3.45 -3.32 12.28
C GLN A 191 -3.09 -4.54 11.42
N GLN A 192 -2.54 -5.59 12.03
CA GLN A 192 -2.12 -6.81 11.33
C GLN A 192 -3.31 -7.59 10.78
N GLU A 193 -4.39 -7.73 11.55
CA GLU A 193 -5.60 -8.48 11.17
C GLU A 193 -6.42 -7.77 10.08
N THR A 194 -6.37 -6.43 10.03
CA THR A 194 -7.28 -5.64 9.19
C THR A 194 -6.62 -4.97 7.99
N GLY A 195 -5.29 -4.81 8.00
CA GLY A 195 -4.56 -4.02 7.01
C GLY A 195 -4.69 -2.49 7.20
N THR A 196 -5.41 -2.04 8.23
CA THR A 196 -5.55 -0.61 8.55
C THR A 196 -4.36 -0.08 9.34
N ARG A 197 -4.22 1.24 9.38
CA ARG A 197 -3.35 1.96 10.31
C ARG A 197 -4.18 2.46 11.48
N VAL A 198 -3.81 2.05 12.69
CA VAL A 198 -4.51 2.36 13.94
C VAL A 198 -3.56 3.12 14.86
N GLN A 199 -4.01 4.27 15.36
CA GLN A 199 -3.25 5.15 16.26
C GLN A 199 -4.14 5.63 17.40
N ILE A 200 -3.57 5.99 18.54
CA ILE A 200 -4.31 6.70 19.60
C ILE A 200 -3.95 8.17 19.52
N LYS A 201 -4.96 9.04 19.48
CA LYS A 201 -4.84 10.50 19.32
C LYS A 201 -5.73 11.22 20.33
N GLY A 202 -5.64 12.55 20.34
CA GLY A 202 -6.32 13.42 21.29
C GLY A 202 -5.54 13.63 22.59
N LEU A 203 -6.14 14.38 23.51
CA LEU A 203 -5.56 14.81 24.77
C LEU A 203 -5.07 13.63 25.62
N GLY A 204 -3.80 13.66 26.03
CA GLY A 204 -3.15 12.64 26.86
C GLY A 204 -2.73 11.37 26.10
N SER A 205 -2.80 11.37 24.77
CA SER A 205 -2.41 10.22 23.94
C SER A 205 -0.89 10.09 23.74
N GLY A 206 -0.09 11.12 24.03
CA GLY A 206 1.32 11.18 23.68
C GLY A 206 1.59 11.27 22.17
N PHE A 207 0.56 11.47 21.34
CA PHE A 207 0.71 11.55 19.89
C PHE A 207 0.72 13.01 19.44
N VAL A 208 1.91 13.51 19.10
CA VAL A 208 2.12 14.85 18.56
C VAL A 208 1.88 14.84 17.05
N GLU A 209 0.99 15.70 16.57
CA GLU A 209 0.70 15.83 15.14
C GLU A 209 1.80 16.62 14.43
N GLN A 210 2.24 16.15 13.26
CA GLN A 210 3.39 16.73 12.55
C GLN A 210 3.13 18.15 12.01
N GLU A 211 1.87 18.53 11.81
CA GLU A 211 1.49 19.85 11.27
C GLU A 211 1.39 20.92 12.36
N THR A 212 0.91 20.56 13.56
CA THR A 212 0.68 21.50 14.68
C THR A 212 1.80 21.48 15.72
N GLY A 213 2.61 20.43 15.75
CA GLY A 213 3.66 20.24 16.75
C GLY A 213 3.12 20.01 18.17
N ARG A 214 1.83 19.69 18.33
CA ARG A 214 1.16 19.44 19.62
C ARG A 214 0.28 18.19 19.54
N GLU A 215 -0.21 17.72 20.68
CA GLU A 215 -1.31 16.77 20.71
C GLU A 215 -2.58 17.42 20.12
N SER A 216 -3.49 16.61 19.59
CA SER A 216 -4.79 17.12 19.14
C SER A 216 -5.66 17.52 20.34
N ASP A 217 -6.35 18.67 20.23
CA ASP A 217 -7.28 19.18 21.26
C ASP A 217 -8.56 18.32 21.39
N GLU A 218 -8.76 17.33 20.51
CA GLU A 218 -9.86 16.39 20.58
C GLU A 218 -9.74 15.45 21.80
N PRO A 219 -10.87 14.94 22.34
CA PRO A 219 -10.85 13.88 23.36
C PRO A 219 -10.06 12.64 22.91
N LEU A 220 -9.49 11.92 23.88
CA LEU A 220 -8.74 10.68 23.65
C LEU A 220 -9.57 9.69 22.80
N HIS A 221 -9.06 9.33 21.63
CA HIS A 221 -9.74 8.46 20.67
C HIS A 221 -8.77 7.53 19.92
N ILE A 222 -9.30 6.42 19.41
CA ILE A 222 -8.62 5.55 18.46
C ILE A 222 -8.91 6.08 17.06
N HIS A 223 -7.87 6.46 16.31
CA HIS A 223 -7.91 6.89 14.92
C HIS A 223 -7.56 5.72 14.01
N ILE A 224 -8.50 5.31 13.17
CA ILE A 224 -8.38 4.20 12.22
C ILE A 224 -8.39 4.79 10.80
N THR A 225 -7.42 4.40 9.98
CA THR A 225 -7.34 4.80 8.56
C THR A 225 -6.99 3.60 7.69
N GLY A 226 -7.65 3.44 6.54
CA GLY A 226 -7.43 2.29 5.66
C GLY A 226 -7.81 2.57 4.20
N PRO A 227 -7.30 1.77 3.25
CA PRO A 227 -7.59 1.94 1.82
C PRO A 227 -9.05 1.59 1.45
N GLU A 228 -9.69 0.72 2.22
CA GLU A 228 -11.03 0.17 1.94
C GLU A 228 -11.95 0.27 3.17
N GLN A 229 -13.22 0.60 2.92
CA GLN A 229 -14.23 0.75 3.97
C GLN A 229 -14.41 -0.55 4.79
N GLY A 230 -14.46 -1.72 4.14
CA GLY A 230 -14.62 -3.00 4.84
C GLY A 230 -13.41 -3.39 5.72
N GLN A 231 -12.22 -2.83 5.48
CA GLN A 231 -11.07 -3.00 6.39
C GLN A 231 -11.25 -2.16 7.65
N ILE A 232 -11.75 -0.93 7.49
CA ILE A 232 -12.04 0.01 8.58
C ILE A 232 -13.17 -0.52 9.46
N GLU A 233 -14.23 -1.08 8.88
CA GLU A 233 -15.35 -1.66 9.66
C GLU A 233 -14.89 -2.83 10.53
N ARG A 234 -14.06 -3.75 10.01
CA ARG A 234 -13.46 -4.82 10.83
C ARG A 234 -12.54 -4.27 11.93
N ALA A 235 -11.73 -3.26 11.62
CA ALA A 235 -10.87 -2.60 12.59
C ALA A 235 -11.67 -1.87 13.67
N GLN A 236 -12.82 -1.30 13.31
CA GLN A 236 -13.76 -0.69 14.24
C GLN A 236 -14.34 -1.72 15.21
N THR A 237 -14.83 -2.86 14.74
CA THR A 237 -15.34 -3.93 15.62
C THR A 237 -14.28 -4.39 16.62
N LEU A 238 -13.06 -4.69 16.16
CA LEU A 238 -11.97 -5.11 17.07
C LEU A 238 -11.55 -4.02 18.07
N ALA A 239 -11.63 -2.75 17.67
CA ALA A 239 -11.34 -1.62 18.55
C ALA A 239 -12.46 -1.36 19.58
N GLU A 240 -13.73 -1.60 19.21
CA GLU A 240 -14.88 -1.53 20.11
C GLU A 240 -14.83 -2.66 21.16
N ASP A 241 -14.52 -3.89 20.75
CA ASP A 241 -14.30 -5.03 21.66
C ASP A 241 -13.17 -4.76 22.67
N LEU A 242 -12.04 -4.22 22.19
CA LEU A 242 -10.93 -3.79 23.04
C LEU A 242 -11.36 -2.71 24.04
N LEU A 243 -12.11 -1.71 23.60
CA LEU A 243 -12.63 -0.66 24.49
C LEU A 243 -13.61 -1.21 25.52
N LEU A 244 -14.41 -2.21 25.19
CA LEU A 244 -15.31 -2.88 26.15
C LEU A 244 -14.53 -3.55 27.28
N VAL A 245 -13.44 -4.28 26.97
CA VAL A 245 -12.55 -4.87 27.98
C VAL A 245 -11.87 -3.78 28.82
N VAL A 246 -11.36 -2.72 28.19
CA VAL A 246 -10.71 -1.60 28.92
C VAL A 246 -11.69 -0.87 29.85
N ARG A 247 -12.97 -0.73 29.46
CA ARG A 247 -14.03 -0.18 30.33
C ARG A 247 -14.34 -1.06 31.54
N GLN A 248 -14.32 -2.38 31.39
CA GLN A 248 -14.49 -3.30 32.53
C GLN A 248 -13.33 -3.19 33.51
N GLU A 249 -12.09 -3.17 33.01
CA GLU A 249 -10.89 -2.98 33.82
C GLU A 249 -10.86 -1.61 34.51
N TYR A 250 -11.35 -0.57 33.83
CA TYR A 250 -11.53 0.76 34.40
C TYR A 250 -12.52 0.76 35.58
N ALA A 251 -13.68 0.12 35.42
CA ALA A 251 -14.69 0.03 36.47
C ALA A 251 -14.17 -0.71 37.72
N LYS A 252 -13.40 -1.79 37.54
CA LYS A 252 -12.71 -2.48 38.65
C LYS A 252 -11.73 -1.54 39.37
N ALA A 253 -10.89 -0.82 38.62
CA ALA A 253 -9.92 0.13 39.19
C ALA A 253 -10.60 1.30 39.93
N GLN A 254 -11.72 1.79 39.41
CA GLN A 254 -12.55 2.82 40.03
C GLN A 254 -13.14 2.34 41.36
N ALA A 255 -13.70 1.12 41.40
CA ALA A 255 -14.26 0.53 42.62
C ALA A 255 -13.19 0.33 43.71
N ILE A 256 -12.00 -0.18 43.35
CA ILE A 256 -10.87 -0.33 44.28
C ILE A 256 -10.45 1.03 44.85
N LEU A 257 -10.36 2.07 44.01
CA LEU A 257 -10.01 3.43 44.44
C LEU A 257 -11.07 4.01 45.40
N GLN A 258 -12.35 3.75 45.16
CA GLN A 258 -13.45 4.18 46.04
C GLN A 258 -13.44 3.44 47.38
N GLN A 259 -13.15 2.14 47.39
CA GLN A 259 -13.01 1.37 48.63
C GLN A 259 -11.80 1.85 49.45
N GLN A 260 -10.69 2.18 48.79
CA GLN A 260 -9.49 2.70 49.43
C GLN A 260 -9.70 4.11 50.01
N SER A 261 -10.54 4.96 49.39
CA SER A 261 -10.90 6.26 49.97
C SER A 261 -11.84 6.15 51.17
N MET A 262 -12.79 5.20 51.17
CA MET A 262 -13.66 4.89 52.32
C MET A 262 -12.86 4.36 53.52
N GLY A 263 -11.89 3.46 53.30
CA GLY A 263 -11.05 2.90 54.36
C GLY A 263 -10.21 3.94 55.11
N MET A 264 -9.83 5.03 54.45
CA MET A 264 -9.06 6.14 55.04
C MET A 264 -9.92 7.12 55.87
N HIS A 265 -11.25 6.98 55.88
CA HIS A 265 -12.15 7.87 56.63
C HIS A 265 -12.66 7.29 57.97
N TYR A 266 -12.44 6.00 58.23
CA TYR A 266 -12.75 5.37 59.52
C TYR A 266 -11.57 5.31 60.51
N GLY A 267 -10.39 5.81 60.11
CA GLY A 267 -9.13 5.68 60.86
C GLY A 267 -8.74 6.87 61.74
N GLY A 268 -9.68 7.75 62.15
CA GLY A 268 -9.29 8.97 62.87
C GLY A 268 -10.35 9.65 63.72
N TYR A 269 -10.51 9.20 64.97
CA TYR A 269 -10.46 10.09 66.16
C TYR A 269 -10.41 9.29 67.48
N ASP A 270 -9.23 9.14 68.08
CA ASP A 270 -9.08 8.99 69.54
C ASP A 270 -7.79 9.72 69.99
N PRO A 271 -7.89 10.84 70.72
CA PRO A 271 -6.70 11.60 71.13
C PRO A 271 -5.95 11.08 72.37
N ASN A 272 -6.39 10.00 73.03
CA ASN A 272 -6.03 9.78 74.45
C ASN A 272 -5.22 8.50 74.77
N ALA A 273 -4.71 7.78 73.76
CA ALA A 273 -3.91 6.56 73.95
C ALA A 273 -2.39 6.81 74.04
N MET A 274 -1.95 7.86 74.75
CA MET A 274 -0.53 8.23 74.88
C MET A 274 0.13 7.73 76.18
N ALA A 275 0.06 6.42 76.47
CA ALA A 275 0.94 5.74 77.43
C ALA A 275 0.77 4.21 77.42
N MET A 276 1.71 3.50 76.80
CA MET A 276 2.43 2.33 77.37
C MET A 276 3.20 1.61 76.25
N GLY A 277 4.47 1.29 76.51
CA GLY A 277 5.29 0.53 75.58
C GLY A 277 4.91 -0.96 75.54
N GLY A 278 5.00 -1.56 74.37
CA GLY A 278 4.80 -3.00 74.17
C GLY A 278 5.32 -3.44 72.81
N TYR A 279 6.49 -4.07 72.78
CA TYR A 279 6.97 -4.79 71.60
C TYR A 279 5.99 -5.94 71.30
N MET A 280 5.32 -5.89 70.15
CA MET A 280 4.77 -7.08 69.51
C MET A 280 5.16 -7.10 68.03
N PRO A 281 5.65 -8.24 67.52
CA PRO A 281 6.15 -8.33 66.15
C PRO A 281 5.00 -8.28 65.15
N GLN A 282 5.28 -7.62 64.02
CA GLN A 282 4.36 -7.43 62.92
C GLN A 282 4.01 -8.79 62.30
N GLN A 283 2.81 -9.30 62.58
CA GLN A 283 2.28 -10.46 61.87
C GLN A 283 2.00 -10.05 60.42
N THR A 284 2.89 -10.48 59.52
CA THR A 284 2.67 -10.40 58.08
C THR A 284 1.45 -11.25 57.74
N ALA A 285 0.33 -10.59 57.39
CA ALA A 285 -0.81 -11.26 56.81
C ALA A 285 -0.35 -11.92 55.50
N GLY A 286 -0.27 -13.26 55.50
CA GLY A 286 0.28 -14.02 54.37
C GLY A 286 -0.51 -13.77 53.10
N ALA A 287 0.18 -13.44 52.02
CA ALA A 287 -0.43 -13.34 50.70
C ALA A 287 -0.92 -14.73 50.26
N VAL A 288 -2.19 -14.81 49.86
CA VAL A 288 -2.76 -16.03 49.25
C VAL A 288 -2.07 -16.25 47.90
N PRO A 289 -1.59 -17.46 47.58
CA PRO A 289 -0.91 -17.72 46.30
C PRO A 289 -1.85 -17.55 45.10
N PRO A 290 -1.30 -17.26 43.91
CA PRO A 290 -2.07 -16.89 42.74
C PRO A 290 -2.95 -18.04 42.24
N GLN A 291 -4.18 -17.72 41.83
CA GLN A 291 -5.04 -18.66 41.13
C GLN A 291 -4.51 -18.93 39.71
N PRO A 292 -4.84 -20.09 39.07
CA PRO A 292 -4.15 -20.59 37.86
C PRO A 292 -4.29 -19.76 36.57
N SER A 293 -4.88 -18.56 36.62
CA SER A 293 -5.11 -17.68 35.47
C SER A 293 -4.24 -16.42 35.44
N GLU A 294 -3.53 -16.08 36.54
CA GLU A 294 -2.54 -14.99 36.53
C GLU A 294 -1.17 -15.56 36.20
N GLN A 295 -0.72 -15.39 34.95
CA GLN A 295 0.62 -15.83 34.55
C GLN A 295 1.70 -15.00 35.26
N PRO A 296 2.61 -15.63 36.02
CA PRO A 296 3.74 -14.95 36.61
C PRO A 296 4.80 -14.54 35.56
N PRO A 297 5.72 -13.62 35.88
CA PRO A 297 6.92 -13.40 35.06
C PRO A 297 7.69 -14.71 34.85
N PRO A 298 8.33 -14.90 33.68
CA PRO A 298 8.96 -16.16 33.33
C PRO A 298 10.14 -16.47 34.25
N ALA A 299 10.16 -17.70 34.79
CA ALA A 299 11.31 -18.22 35.50
C ALA A 299 12.54 -18.34 34.57
N PRO A 300 13.78 -18.26 35.09
CA PRO A 300 14.98 -18.49 34.28
C PRO A 300 14.94 -19.91 33.69
N GLY A 301 15.03 -20.03 32.38
CA GLY A 301 14.89 -21.31 31.68
C GLY A 301 16.01 -22.30 32.01
N GLY A 302 15.65 -23.40 32.66
CA GLY A 302 16.52 -24.55 32.94
C GLY A 302 15.72 -25.66 33.59
N ALA A 303 15.96 -26.91 33.20
CA ALA A 303 15.28 -28.06 33.80
C ALA A 303 15.62 -28.14 35.30
N LEU A 304 14.60 -28.28 36.14
CA LEU A 304 14.73 -28.24 37.59
C LEU A 304 15.43 -29.52 38.10
N ASP A 305 16.75 -29.45 38.27
CA ASP A 305 17.48 -30.29 39.21
C ASP A 305 17.22 -29.82 40.66
N ALA A 306 17.85 -30.46 41.64
CA ALA A 306 17.71 -30.08 43.05
C ALA A 306 18.14 -28.63 43.34
N ASN A 307 19.03 -28.04 42.53
CA ASN A 307 19.48 -26.66 42.69
C ASN A 307 18.46 -25.65 42.10
N GLY A 308 17.73 -26.05 41.06
CA GLY A 308 16.68 -25.24 40.44
C GLY A 308 15.51 -24.92 41.39
N HIS A 309 15.15 -25.86 42.29
CA HIS A 309 14.05 -25.67 43.23
C HIS A 309 14.33 -24.55 44.25
N ASP A 310 15.56 -24.44 44.75
CA ASP A 310 15.96 -23.39 45.69
C ASP A 310 16.02 -22.02 45.00
N ALA A 311 16.49 -21.96 43.74
CA ALA A 311 16.49 -20.73 42.95
C ALA A 311 15.06 -20.22 42.66
N PHE A 312 14.13 -21.13 42.32
CA PHE A 312 12.71 -20.81 42.16
C PHE A 312 12.08 -20.31 43.47
N THR A 313 12.37 -20.99 44.58
CA THR A 313 11.88 -20.63 45.92
C THR A 313 12.39 -19.24 46.35
N ALA A 314 13.68 -18.96 46.15
CA ALA A 314 14.26 -17.65 46.47
C ALA A 314 13.69 -16.52 45.61
N TYR A 315 13.40 -16.77 44.33
CA TYR A 315 12.73 -15.81 43.44
C TYR A 315 11.35 -15.42 43.98
N TRP A 316 10.51 -16.39 44.33
CA TRP A 316 9.16 -16.12 44.84
C TRP A 316 9.15 -15.46 46.23
N ALA A 317 10.08 -15.84 47.11
CA ALA A 317 10.28 -15.16 48.39
C ALA A 317 10.70 -13.68 48.20
N ALA A 318 11.52 -13.36 47.20
CA ALA A 318 11.91 -11.98 46.89
C ALA A 318 10.76 -11.10 46.40
N TYR A 319 9.71 -11.68 45.80
CA TYR A 319 8.45 -10.99 45.47
C TYR A 319 7.44 -10.95 46.64
N GLY A 320 7.82 -11.41 47.84
CA GLY A 320 7.01 -11.32 49.05
C GLY A 320 6.00 -12.46 49.26
N TYR A 321 6.11 -13.56 48.51
CA TYR A 321 5.24 -14.73 48.68
C TYR A 321 5.73 -15.64 49.81
N ASP A 322 4.80 -16.17 50.61
CA ASP A 322 5.13 -17.20 51.60
C ASP A 322 5.28 -18.57 50.94
N VAL A 323 6.50 -18.84 50.49
CA VAL A 323 6.92 -20.09 49.86
C VAL A 323 6.86 -21.31 50.78
N ASN A 324 6.73 -21.12 52.10
CA ASN A 324 6.56 -22.22 53.05
C ASN A 324 5.09 -22.61 53.25
N SER A 325 4.15 -21.77 52.83
CA SER A 325 2.72 -22.07 52.90
C SER A 325 2.34 -23.32 52.09
N GLN A 326 1.38 -24.09 52.60
CA GLN A 326 0.93 -25.32 51.91
C GLN A 326 0.33 -25.01 50.54
N GLN A 327 -0.45 -23.93 50.44
CA GLN A 327 -1.11 -23.52 49.21
C GLN A 327 -0.10 -23.15 48.10
N PHE A 328 1.05 -22.55 48.45
CA PHE A 328 2.09 -22.25 47.46
C PHE A 328 2.76 -23.54 46.95
N LYS A 329 2.98 -24.53 47.83
CA LYS A 329 3.56 -25.83 47.46
C LYS A 329 2.63 -26.62 46.54
N ASP A 330 1.33 -26.62 46.84
CA ASP A 330 0.32 -27.29 46.00
C ASP A 330 0.23 -26.62 44.61
N TRP A 331 0.30 -25.29 44.55
CA TRP A 331 0.37 -24.54 43.28
C TRP A 331 1.65 -24.85 42.48
N ALA A 332 2.82 -24.80 43.11
CA ALA A 332 4.10 -25.07 42.46
C ALA A 332 4.18 -26.50 41.90
N ALA A 333 3.64 -27.48 42.63
CA ALA A 333 3.53 -28.86 42.15
C ALA A 333 2.61 -28.99 40.92
N SER A 334 1.50 -28.25 40.88
CA SER A 334 0.60 -28.23 39.72
C SER A 334 1.26 -27.64 38.46
N LEU A 335 2.13 -26.64 38.63
CA LEU A 335 2.90 -26.04 37.53
C LEU A 335 3.93 -27.01 36.96
N GLN A 336 4.56 -27.83 37.81
CA GLN A 336 5.52 -28.86 37.40
C GLN A 336 4.84 -29.99 36.61
N GLN A 337 3.59 -30.36 36.96
CA GLN A 337 2.79 -31.34 36.19
C GLN A 337 2.35 -30.86 34.80
N GLN A 338 2.32 -29.54 34.54
CA GLN A 338 2.01 -29.01 33.19
C GLN A 338 3.21 -28.95 32.23
N GLN A 339 4.43 -29.22 32.72
CA GLN A 339 5.67 -29.14 31.93
C GLN A 339 6.35 -30.49 31.68
N ALA A 340 5.69 -31.60 32.04
CA ALA A 340 6.15 -32.98 31.86
C ALA A 340 5.30 -33.72 30.81
#